data_AF-A0A210R558-F1
#
_entry.id   AF-A0A210R558-F1
#
_cell.length_a   1.000
_cell.length_b   1.000
_cell.length_c   1.000
_cell.angle_alpha   90.00
_cell.angle_beta   90.00
_cell.angle_gamma   90.00
#
_symmetry.space_group_name_H-M   'P 1'
#
loop_
_entity.id
_entity.type
_entity.pdbx_description
1 polymer ?
#
loop_
_entity_poly.entity_id
_entity_poly.type
_entity_poly.pdbx_seq_one_letter_code
_entity_poly.pdbx_strand_id
1 'polypeptide(L)'
;MDAVSELGGCPQLVRGDMGTENGHLARMQTLLSGEESFLYGASMHNQRIESFWCILRKECSQFWMDTLRTLKDHGDFTGDAIDTSLIQFCFSTLVQRDLDNIASVWNTHTIRPSKNQNVPHGRPAVLFSMPEVFRPGIT
;
A
#
# COMPACT_ATOMS: atom_id res chain seq x y z
N MET A 1 6.61 -8.97 6.58
CA MET A 1 6.47 -10.42 6.83
C MET A 1 5.08 -10.76 7.34
N ASP A 2 4.39 -9.81 7.97
CA ASP A 2 3.05 -9.99 8.54
C ASP A 2 2.03 -10.54 7.52
N ALA A 3 1.96 -9.99 6.30
CA ALA A 3 1.06 -10.52 5.27
C ALA A 3 1.32 -12.00 4.91
N VAL A 4 2.59 -12.44 4.88
CA VAL A 4 2.94 -13.86 4.63
C VAL A 4 2.51 -14.73 5.81
N SER A 5 2.71 -14.23 7.03
CA SER A 5 2.29 -14.91 8.26
C SER A 5 0.77 -15.02 8.37
N GLU A 6 0.05 -13.94 8.08
CA GLU A 6 -1.41 -13.87 8.15
C GLU A 6 -2.09 -14.71 7.07
N LEU A 7 -1.57 -14.69 5.84
CA LEU A 7 -2.12 -15.45 4.72
C LEU A 7 -1.59 -16.89 4.66
N GLY A 8 -0.62 -17.25 5.51
CA GLY A 8 -0.02 -18.58 5.55
C GLY A 8 0.71 -18.96 4.25
N GLY A 9 1.18 -17.98 3.47
CA GLY A 9 1.75 -18.25 2.15
C GLY A 9 2.53 -17.07 1.55
N CYS A 10 3.41 -17.39 0.60
CA CYS A 10 4.20 -16.41 -0.15
C CYS A 10 3.55 -16.10 -1.51
N PRO A 11 3.64 -14.86 -2.01
CA PRO A 11 3.23 -14.53 -3.37
C PRO A 11 3.98 -15.39 -4.39
N GLN A 12 3.27 -15.97 -5.36
CA GLN A 12 3.92 -16.65 -6.50
C GLN A 12 4.35 -15.66 -7.59
N LEU A 13 3.63 -14.55 -7.71
CA LEU A 13 3.83 -13.52 -8.72
C LEU A 13 3.68 -12.14 -8.09
N VAL A 14 4.67 -11.28 -8.28
CA VAL A 14 4.64 -9.88 -7.86
C VAL A 14 4.78 -9.00 -9.10
N ARG A 15 4.04 -7.89 -9.14
CA ARG A 15 4.19 -6.88 -10.19
C ARG A 15 4.67 -5.58 -9.56
N GLY A 16 5.67 -4.96 -10.15
CA GLY A 16 6.15 -3.63 -9.76
C GLY A 16 6.56 -2.81 -10.98
N ASP A 17 6.87 -1.54 -10.76
CA ASP A 17 7.51 -0.73 -11.80
C ASP A 17 9.04 -0.97 -11.81
N MET A 18 9.73 -0.31 -12.74
CA MET A 18 11.18 -0.34 -12.87
C MET A 18 11.89 0.62 -11.90
N GLY A 19 11.27 0.96 -10.76
CA GLY A 19 11.88 1.75 -9.71
C GLY A 19 13.10 1.04 -9.10
N THR A 20 14.12 1.82 -8.74
CA THR A 20 15.36 1.28 -8.15
C THR A 20 15.12 0.58 -6.82
N GLU A 21 14.16 1.08 -6.03
CA GLU A 21 13.69 0.47 -4.79
C GLU A 21 13.09 -0.93 -4.99
N ASN A 22 12.40 -1.14 -6.12
CA ASN A 22 11.74 -2.40 -6.45
C ASN A 22 12.71 -3.48 -6.93
N GLY A 23 13.96 -3.12 -7.26
CA GLY A 23 15.00 -4.07 -7.64
C GLY A 23 15.34 -5.08 -6.53
N HIS A 24 15.26 -4.67 -5.26
CA HIS A 24 15.45 -5.59 -4.13
C HIS A 24 14.29 -6.57 -4.00
N LEU A 25 13.05 -6.10 -4.11
CA LEU A 25 11.85 -6.95 -4.09
C LEU A 25 11.85 -7.94 -5.26
N ALA A 26 12.19 -7.49 -6.46
CA ALA A 26 12.29 -8.36 -7.63
C ALA A 26 13.31 -9.48 -7.42
N ARG A 27 14.52 -9.15 -6.92
CA ARG A 27 15.55 -10.16 -6.63
C ARG A 27 15.11 -11.15 -5.55
N MET A 28 14.49 -10.66 -4.47
CA MET A 28 13.97 -11.53 -3.41
C MET A 28 12.88 -12.46 -3.94
N GLN A 29 11.95 -11.93 -4.73
CA GLN A 29 10.86 -12.70 -5.33
C GLN A 29 11.42 -13.77 -6.27
N THR A 30 12.36 -13.42 -7.15
CA THR A 30 13.05 -14.36 -8.04
C THR A 30 13.74 -15.48 -7.29
N LEU A 31 14.43 -15.16 -6.19
CA LEU A 31 15.11 -16.15 -5.36
C LEU A 31 14.13 -17.14 -4.71
N LEU A 32 12.97 -16.65 -4.23
CA LEU A 32 12.01 -17.45 -3.47
C LEU A 32 11.04 -18.22 -4.37
N SER A 33 10.69 -17.68 -5.53
CA SER A 33 9.58 -18.18 -6.38
C SER A 33 9.96 -18.42 -7.84
N GLY A 34 11.22 -18.18 -8.26
CA GLY A 34 11.73 -18.49 -9.60
C GLY A 34 11.85 -17.28 -10.55
N GLU A 35 12.51 -17.44 -11.70
CA GLU A 35 12.87 -16.33 -12.60
C GLU A 35 11.68 -15.51 -13.13
N GLU A 36 10.52 -16.13 -13.35
CA GLU A 36 9.32 -15.46 -13.89
C GLU A 36 8.36 -14.94 -12.80
N SER A 37 8.79 -14.94 -11.53
CA SER A 37 7.93 -14.57 -10.40
C SER A 37 7.80 -13.07 -10.17
N PHE A 38 8.50 -12.23 -10.95
CA PHE A 38 8.36 -10.77 -10.90
C PHE A 38 8.09 -10.17 -12.28
N LEU A 39 7.02 -9.39 -12.40
CA LEU A 39 6.63 -8.70 -13.64
C LEU A 39 6.87 -7.20 -13.53
N TYR A 40 7.71 -6.68 -14.42
CA TYR A 40 7.85 -5.24 -14.59
C TYR A 40 6.68 -4.69 -15.41
N GLY A 41 5.90 -3.80 -14.81
CA GLY A 41 4.85 -3.04 -15.47
C GLY A 41 5.33 -1.66 -15.88
N ALA A 42 4.88 -1.19 -17.05
CA ALA A 42 5.02 0.22 -17.39
C ALA A 42 4.21 1.09 -16.43
N SER A 43 4.73 2.27 -16.07
CA SER A 43 4.12 3.22 -15.12
C SER A 43 2.67 3.60 -15.46
N MET A 44 2.30 3.59 -16.75
CA MET A 44 0.93 3.81 -17.22
C MET A 44 -0.10 2.83 -16.61
N HIS A 45 0.34 1.66 -16.14
CA HIS A 45 -0.52 0.65 -15.53
C HIS A 45 -0.59 0.75 -13.99
N ASN A 46 0.18 1.64 -13.36
CA ASN A 46 0.16 1.86 -11.91
C ASN A 46 -0.99 2.77 -11.46
N GLN A 47 -1.89 3.17 -12.36
CA GLN A 47 -2.96 4.14 -12.08
C GLN A 47 -3.78 3.83 -10.82
N ARG A 48 -4.04 2.55 -10.51
CA ARG A 48 -4.82 2.15 -9.33
C ARG A 48 -4.07 2.42 -8.03
N ILE A 49 -2.80 2.02 -7.96
CA ILE A 49 -1.99 2.23 -6.76
C ILE A 49 -1.68 3.72 -6.57
N GLU A 50 -1.43 4.45 -7.66
CA GLU A 50 -1.27 5.91 -7.62
C GLU A 50 -2.54 6.63 -7.15
N SER A 51 -3.71 6.18 -7.60
CA SER A 51 -4.99 6.71 -7.11
C SER A 51 -5.18 6.45 -5.62
N PHE A 52 -4.77 5.28 -5.13
CA PHE A 52 -4.81 4.98 -3.70
C PHE A 52 -3.85 5.89 -2.92
N TRP A 53 -2.61 6.05 -3.38
CA TRP A 53 -1.64 6.97 -2.75
C TRP A 53 -2.15 8.41 -2.69
N CYS A 54 -2.81 8.89 -3.74
CA CYS A 54 -3.46 10.20 -3.72
C CYS A 54 -4.51 10.32 -2.61
N ILE A 55 -5.30 9.26 -2.38
CA ILE A 55 -6.34 9.24 -1.36
C ILE A 55 -5.70 9.14 0.03
N LEU A 56 -4.77 8.20 0.24
CA LEU A 56 -4.05 8.05 1.51
C LEU A 56 -3.40 9.37 1.93
N ARG A 57 -2.80 10.08 0.98
CA ARG A 57 -2.20 11.39 1.25
C ARG A 57 -3.25 12.39 1.73
N LYS A 58 -4.36 12.52 1.01
CA LYS A 58 -5.43 13.50 1.34
C LYS A 58 -6.10 13.20 2.67
N GLU A 59 -6.36 11.92 2.95
CA GLU A 59 -7.15 11.49 4.11
C GLU A 59 -6.29 11.21 5.36
N CYS A 60 -4.98 10.96 5.21
CA CYS A 60 -4.07 10.66 6.32
C CYS A 60 -2.82 11.51 6.32
N SER A 61 -1.98 11.29 5.31
CA SER A 61 -0.55 11.52 5.48
C SER A 61 -0.24 13.00 5.45
N GLN A 62 -1.08 13.81 4.78
CA GLN A 62 -0.92 15.25 4.72
C GLN A 62 -0.98 15.89 6.10
N PHE A 63 -1.91 15.46 6.96
CA PHE A 63 -2.00 15.93 8.35
C PHE A 63 -0.69 15.70 9.12
N TRP A 64 -0.17 14.47 9.05
CA TRP A 64 1.07 14.10 9.74
C TRP A 64 2.29 14.82 9.15
N MET A 65 2.37 14.93 7.82
CA MET A 65 3.43 15.68 7.16
C MET A 65 3.45 17.15 7.57
N ASP A 66 2.30 17.81 7.65
CA ASP A 66 2.22 19.22 8.02
C ASP A 66 2.49 19.40 9.53
N THR A 67 1.97 18.52 10.38
CA THR A 67 2.23 18.54 11.83
C THR A 67 3.72 18.39 12.14
N LEU A 68 4.38 17.40 11.54
CA LEU A 68 5.83 17.18 11.74
C LEU A 68 6.67 18.29 11.10
N ARG A 69 6.20 18.88 10.00
CA ARG A 69 6.84 20.05 9.40
C ARG A 69 6.77 21.26 10.35
N THR A 70 5.64 21.51 11.01
CA THR A 70 5.53 22.60 11.99
C THR A 70 6.54 22.47 13.12
N LEU A 71 6.77 21.26 13.65
CA LEU A 71 7.80 21.04 14.67
C LEU A 71 9.19 21.44 14.17
N LYS A 72 9.51 21.07 12.92
CA LYS A 72 10.77 21.46 12.30
C LYS A 72 10.86 22.98 12.11
N ASP A 73 9.80 23.61 11.62
CA ASP A 73 9.77 25.04 11.31
C ASP A 73 9.89 25.91 12.59
N HIS A 74 9.43 25.39 13.73
CA HIS A 74 9.55 26.05 15.04
C HIS A 74 10.91 25.81 15.72
N GLY A 75 11.74 24.91 15.18
CA GLY A 75 13.01 24.51 15.79
C GLY A 75 12.87 23.44 16.88
N ASP A 76 11.68 22.85 17.05
CA ASP A 76 11.41 21.76 18.01
C ASP A 76 11.89 20.39 17.49
N PHE A 77 12.31 20.32 16.22
CA PHE A 77 12.87 19.12 15.60
C PHE A 77 14.08 19.48 14.73
N THR A 78 15.27 19.11 15.20
CA THR A 78 16.54 19.30 14.49
C THR A 78 16.90 18.13 13.60
N GLY A 79 16.29 16.96 13.84
CA GLY A 79 16.53 15.72 13.10
C GLY A 79 17.70 14.90 13.62
N ASP A 80 18.19 15.18 14.83
CA ASP A 80 19.14 14.31 15.48
C ASP A 80 18.50 12.96 15.92
N ALA A 81 19.33 12.07 16.45
CA ALA A 81 18.87 10.74 16.87
C ALA A 81 17.87 10.78 18.04
N ILE A 82 18.01 11.76 18.94
CA ILE A 82 17.14 11.91 20.12
C ILE A 82 15.78 12.42 19.66
N ASP A 83 15.75 13.48 18.86
CA ASP A 83 14.55 14.05 18.26
C ASP A 83 13.80 12.99 17.45
N THR A 84 14.51 12.24 16.61
CA THR A 84 13.92 11.15 15.83
C THR A 84 13.29 10.09 16.73
N SER A 85 13.98 9.68 17.80
CA SER A 85 13.46 8.70 18.76
C SER A 85 12.24 9.24 19.52
N LEU A 86 12.24 10.52 19.90
CA LEU A 86 11.13 11.18 20.58
C LEU A 86 9.89 11.27 19.67
N ILE A 87 10.05 11.70 18.42
CA ILE A 87 8.95 11.73 17.45
C ILE A 87 8.39 10.34 17.23
N GLN A 88 9.24 9.33 17.05
CA GLN A 88 8.79 7.95 16.92
C GLN A 88 8.04 7.49 18.18
N PHE A 89 8.57 7.75 19.38
CA PHE A 89 7.92 7.35 20.62
C PHE A 89 6.54 8.03 20.81
N CYS A 90 6.46 9.34 20.57
CA CYS A 90 5.25 10.12 20.78
C CYS A 90 4.16 9.84 19.74
N PHE A 91 4.55 9.69 18.47
CA PHE A 91 3.60 9.71 17.35
C PHE A 91 3.41 8.36 16.67
N SER A 92 4.31 7.38 16.79
CA SER A 92 4.17 6.11 16.02
C SER A 92 2.86 5.40 16.28
N THR A 93 2.43 5.31 17.55
CA THR A 93 1.15 4.66 17.91
C THR A 93 -0.06 5.42 17.34
N LEU A 94 0.02 6.75 17.27
CA LEU A 94 -1.06 7.58 16.73
C LEU A 94 -1.13 7.45 15.20
N VAL A 95 0.03 7.52 14.53
CA VAL A 95 0.15 7.33 13.09
C VAL A 95 -0.34 5.93 12.71
N GLN A 96 0.10 4.89 13.43
CA GLN A 96 -0.33 3.51 13.18
C GLN A 96 -1.85 3.37 13.30
N ARG A 97 -2.46 3.93 14.36
CA ARG A 97 -3.92 3.91 14.53
C ARG A 97 -4.66 4.57 13.37
N ASP A 98 -4.16 5.69 12.87
CA ASP A 98 -4.79 6.38 11.74
C ASP A 98 -4.62 5.59 10.42
N LEU A 99 -3.46 4.96 10.22
CA LEU A 99 -3.22 4.05 9.11
C LEU A 99 -4.15 2.83 9.15
N ASP A 100 -4.35 2.23 10.33
CA ASP A 100 -5.26 1.10 10.53
C ASP A 100 -6.72 1.49 10.21
N ASN A 101 -7.13 2.70 10.65
CA ASN A 101 -8.46 3.23 10.33
C ASN A 101 -8.66 3.38 8.83
N ILE A 102 -7.66 3.90 8.11
CA ILE A 102 -7.76 4.07 6.65
C ILE A 102 -7.71 2.74 5.93
N ALA A 103 -6.91 1.78 6.40
CA ALA A 103 -6.94 0.43 5.86
C ALA A 103 -8.35 -0.18 6.01
N SER A 104 -8.99 -0.02 7.16
CA SER A 104 -10.37 -0.48 7.41
C SER A 104 -11.38 0.20 6.47
N VAL A 105 -11.34 1.53 6.35
CA VAL A 105 -12.24 2.29 5.46
C VAL A 105 -12.01 1.88 4.00
N TRP A 106 -10.75 1.80 3.57
CA TRP A 106 -10.40 1.40 2.22
C TRP A 106 -10.85 -0.04 1.93
N ASN A 107 -10.66 -0.98 2.84
CA ASN A 107 -11.04 -2.37 2.60
C ASN A 107 -12.56 -2.57 2.55
N THR A 108 -13.34 -1.69 3.20
CA THR A 108 -14.80 -1.78 3.28
C THR A 108 -15.55 -0.89 2.28
N HIS A 109 -14.90 0.10 1.67
CA HIS A 109 -15.54 0.98 0.69
C HIS A 109 -16.02 0.20 -0.54
N THR A 110 -17.00 0.74 -1.26
CA THR A 110 -17.52 0.12 -2.48
C THR A 110 -17.00 0.84 -3.71
N ILE A 111 -16.24 0.11 -4.53
CA ILE A 111 -15.83 0.54 -5.87
C ILE A 111 -17.04 0.45 -6.79
N ARG A 112 -17.39 1.58 -7.42
CA ARG A 112 -18.54 1.65 -8.34
C ARG A 112 -18.24 0.91 -9.66
N PRO A 113 -19.25 0.27 -10.28
CA PRO A 113 -19.10 -0.29 -11.63
C PRO A 113 -18.69 0.77 -12.65
N SER A 114 -17.77 0.41 -13.54
CA SER A 114 -17.33 1.26 -14.66
C SER A 114 -17.73 0.63 -15.99
N LYS A 115 -17.78 1.43 -17.08
CA LYS A 115 -18.00 0.89 -18.44
C LYS A 115 -16.86 -0.04 -18.90
N ASN A 116 -15.68 0.10 -18.31
CA ASN A 116 -14.56 -0.79 -18.57
C ASN A 116 -14.73 -2.07 -17.74
N GLN A 117 -15.06 -3.18 -18.40
CA GLN A 117 -15.28 -4.48 -17.77
C GLN A 117 -14.01 -5.06 -17.10
N ASN A 118 -12.82 -4.55 -17.46
CA ASN A 118 -11.55 -4.96 -16.84
C ASN A 118 -11.30 -4.29 -15.48
N VAL A 119 -12.21 -3.41 -15.04
CA VAL A 119 -12.14 -2.76 -13.73
C VAL A 119 -13.04 -3.51 -12.74
N PRO A 120 -12.46 -4.14 -11.69
CA PRO A 120 -13.26 -4.80 -10.67
C PRO A 120 -14.10 -3.77 -9.92
N HIS A 121 -15.28 -4.19 -9.48
CA HIS A 121 -16.25 -3.39 -8.74
C HIS A 121 -16.72 -4.18 -7.52
N GLY A 122 -17.25 -3.49 -6.51
CA GLY A 122 -17.56 -4.09 -5.21
C GLY A 122 -16.57 -3.68 -4.13
N ARG A 123 -16.57 -4.41 -3.01
CA ARG A 123 -15.72 -4.10 -1.85
C ARG A 123 -14.34 -4.74 -1.97
N PRO A 124 -13.23 -4.02 -1.78
CA PRO A 124 -11.88 -4.57 -1.88
C PRO A 124 -11.66 -5.82 -1.02
N ALA A 125 -12.14 -5.84 0.22
CA ALA A 125 -12.04 -7.04 1.07
C ALA A 125 -12.72 -8.27 0.44
N VAL A 126 -13.89 -8.09 -0.17
CA VAL A 126 -14.61 -9.21 -0.81
C VAL A 126 -13.91 -9.62 -2.10
N LEU A 127 -13.44 -8.65 -2.90
CA LEU A 127 -12.65 -8.92 -4.12
C LEU A 127 -11.37 -9.72 -3.82
N PHE A 128 -10.75 -9.46 -2.67
CA PHE A 128 -9.55 -10.17 -2.22
C PHE A 128 -9.88 -11.57 -1.68
N SER A 129 -10.90 -11.70 -0.83
CA SER A 129 -11.23 -12.96 -0.16
C SER A 129 -12.03 -13.95 -1.03
N MET A 130 -12.78 -13.45 -2.02
CA MET A 130 -13.66 -14.25 -2.88
C MET A 130 -13.51 -13.85 -4.36
N PRO A 131 -12.31 -13.97 -4.94
CA PRO A 131 -12.04 -13.55 -6.32
C PRO A 131 -12.89 -14.30 -7.36
N GLU A 132 -13.30 -15.55 -7.06
CA GLU A 132 -14.14 -16.39 -7.92
C GLU A 132 -15.53 -15.81 -8.18
N VAL A 133 -16.09 -15.02 -7.25
CA VAL A 133 -17.41 -14.38 -7.41
C VAL A 133 -17.40 -13.33 -8.53
N PHE A 134 -16.22 -12.83 -8.90
CA PHE A 134 -16.05 -11.73 -9.86
C PHE A 134 -15.39 -12.17 -11.17
N ARG A 135 -15.09 -13.47 -11.34
CA ARG A 135 -14.67 -14.03 -12.63
C ARG A 135 -15.94 -14.41 -13.42
N PRO A 136 -16.24 -13.76 -14.55
CA PRO A 136 -17.21 -14.30 -15.50
C PRO A 136 -16.68 -15.66 -15.96
N GLY A 137 -17.54 -16.68 -15.99
CA GLY A 137 -17.17 -18.07 -16.19
C GLY A 137 -16.17 -18.32 -17.33
N ILE A 138 -15.09 -19.03 -16.99
CA ILE A 138 -14.46 -19.94 -17.95
C ILE A 138 -15.25 -21.24 -17.82
N THR A 139 -16.29 -21.37 -18.64
CA THR A 139 -16.93 -22.62 -19.04
C THR A 139 -17.03 -22.61 -20.55
#